data_AF-A0A3C1B2M2-F1
#
_entry.id   AF-A0A3C1B2M2-F1
#
_cell.length_a   1.000
_cell.length_b   1.000
_cell.length_c   1.000
_cell.angle_alpha   90.00
_cell.angle_beta   90.00
_cell.angle_gamma   90.00
#
_symmetry.space_group_name_H-M   'P 1'
#
loop_
_entity.id
_entity.type
_entity.pdbx_description
1 polymer ?
#
loop_
_entity_poly.entity_id
_entity_poly.type
_entity_poly.pdbx_seq_one_letter_code
_entity_poly.pdbx_strand_id
1 'polypeptide(L)'
;MKQPFSNKSRRPVVIVLLVLVGILLLTAGGTYAYLRSLTDLVEPGEVTGNPSLQESDLIEPAETVDETDSTEAMGEAKNEQGEVEVIDLRNDPDVYNILLIGSDRRGTELNGRSDSMIIFSINKRTKKIHLVSLMRALYVNIPGR
;
A
#
# COMPACT_ATOMS: atom_id res chain seq x y z
N MET A 1 59.79 -23.08 -44.19
CA MET A 1 60.01 -21.91 -43.31
C MET A 1 58.91 -21.89 -42.25
N LYS A 2 59.25 -22.16 -40.98
CA LYS A 2 58.33 -22.05 -39.83
C LYS A 2 58.75 -20.81 -39.03
N GLN A 3 57.88 -19.84 -38.87
CA GLN A 3 58.08 -18.74 -37.91
C GLN A 3 57.42 -19.10 -36.57
N PRO A 4 58.07 -18.84 -35.42
CA PRO A 4 57.52 -19.17 -34.13
C PRO A 4 56.53 -18.09 -33.66
N PHE A 5 55.33 -18.50 -33.27
CA PHE A 5 54.37 -17.64 -32.59
C PHE A 5 54.92 -17.23 -31.22
N SER A 6 55.37 -15.98 -31.12
CA SER A 6 55.77 -15.34 -29.87
C SER A 6 54.53 -15.15 -28.98
N ASN A 7 54.46 -15.92 -27.88
CA ASN A 7 53.40 -15.83 -26.88
C ASN A 7 53.66 -14.60 -26.00
N LYS A 8 53.24 -13.42 -26.48
CA LYS A 8 53.27 -12.16 -25.74
C LYS A 8 52.53 -12.35 -24.41
N SER A 9 53.19 -12.04 -23.30
CA SER A 9 52.76 -12.36 -21.93
C SER A 9 51.32 -11.94 -21.68
N ARG A 10 50.42 -12.92 -21.55
CA ARG A 10 48.99 -12.67 -21.25
C ARG A 10 48.75 -12.13 -19.84
N ARG A 11 49.81 -12.02 -19.02
CA ARG A 11 49.78 -11.57 -17.61
C ARG A 11 49.02 -10.24 -17.41
N PRO A 12 49.33 -9.13 -18.12
CA PRO A 12 48.53 -7.90 -18.02
C PRO A 12 47.07 -8.06 -18.47
N VAL A 13 46.80 -8.88 -19.49
CA VAL A 13 45.43 -9.13 -19.97
C VAL A 13 44.61 -9.90 -18.92
N VAL A 14 45.23 -10.89 -18.27
CA VAL A 14 44.60 -11.64 -17.17
C VAL A 14 44.36 -10.75 -15.96
N ILE A 15 45.27 -9.84 -15.63
CA ILE A 15 45.09 -8.87 -14.54
C ILE A 15 43.91 -7.92 -14.85
N VAL A 16 43.84 -7.37 -16.06
CA VAL A 16 42.73 -6.49 -16.48
C VAL A 16 41.39 -7.22 -16.43
N LEU A 17 41.34 -8.48 -16.86
CA LEU A 17 40.13 -9.29 -16.81
C LEU A 17 39.69 -9.58 -15.37
N LEU A 18 40.63 -9.88 -14.46
CA LEU A 18 40.33 -10.06 -13.03
C LEU A 18 39.79 -8.79 -12.37
N VAL A 19 40.33 -7.62 -12.73
CA VAL A 19 39.81 -6.34 -12.23
C VAL A 19 38.39 -6.08 -12.72
N LEU A 20 38.11 -6.35 -14.00
CA LEU A 20 36.76 -6.23 -14.56
C LEU A 20 35.75 -7.16 -13.87
N VAL A 21 36.13 -8.41 -13.61
CA VAL A 21 35.30 -9.37 -12.87
C VAL A 21 35.11 -8.91 -11.42
N GLY A 22 36.14 -8.36 -10.77
CA GLY A 22 36.05 -7.80 -9.42
C GLY A 22 35.04 -6.64 -9.34
N ILE A 23 35.07 -5.73 -10.31
CA ILE A 23 34.10 -4.62 -10.40
C ILE A 23 32.68 -5.17 -10.61
N LEU A 24 32.51 -6.15 -11.51
CA LEU A 24 31.20 -6.79 -11.74
C LEU A 24 30.65 -7.40 -10.44
N LEU A 25 31.48 -8.12 -9.69
CA LEU A 25 31.08 -8.73 -8.42
C LEU A 25 30.74 -7.70 -7.34
N LEU A 26 31.48 -6.58 -7.27
CA LEU A 26 31.16 -5.49 -6.35
C LEU A 26 29.82 -4.84 -6.67
N THR A 27 29.53 -4.58 -7.94
CA THR A 27 28.24 -4.00 -8.35
C THR A 27 27.07 -4.95 -8.10
N ALA A 28 27.23 -6.24 -8.43
CA ALA A 28 26.22 -7.27 -8.16
C ALA A 28 25.98 -7.45 -6.65
N GLY A 29 27.05 -7.51 -5.85
CA GLY A 29 26.98 -7.64 -4.40
C GLY A 29 26.34 -6.42 -3.73
N GLY A 30 26.71 -5.20 -4.15
CA GLY A 30 26.09 -3.97 -3.67
C GLY A 30 24.60 -3.89 -4.00
N THR A 31 24.23 -4.25 -5.23
CA THR A 31 22.82 -4.30 -5.65
C THR A 31 22.02 -5.32 -4.84
N TYR A 32 22.57 -6.51 -4.64
CA TYR A 32 21.95 -7.55 -3.82
C TYR A 32 21.75 -7.11 -2.36
N ALA A 33 22.77 -6.49 -1.75
CA ALA A 33 22.67 -5.96 -0.39
C ALA A 33 21.62 -4.85 -0.26
N TYR A 34 21.52 -3.97 -1.26
CA TYR A 34 20.49 -2.93 -1.32
C TYR A 34 19.08 -3.54 -1.37
N LEU A 35 18.85 -4.51 -2.27
CA LEU A 35 17.55 -5.19 -2.38
C LEU A 35 17.16 -5.92 -1.09
N ARG A 36 18.13 -6.57 -0.43
CA ARG A 36 17.91 -7.22 0.88
C ARG A 36 17.56 -6.22 1.98
N SER A 37 18.20 -5.05 1.98
CA SER A 37 17.88 -3.98 2.93
C SER A 37 16.46 -3.47 2.76
N LEU A 38 15.90 -3.47 1.54
CA LEU A 38 14.51 -3.07 1.32
C LEU A 38 13.51 -4.13 1.80
N THR A 39 13.85 -5.41 1.71
CA THR A 39 12.96 -6.50 2.14
C THR A 39 12.87 -6.63 3.67
N ASP A 40 13.90 -6.25 4.42
CA ASP A 40 13.87 -6.23 5.89
C ASP A 40 12.94 -5.14 6.47
N LEU A 41 12.47 -4.17 5.66
CA LEU A 41 11.46 -3.20 6.08
C LEU A 41 10.03 -3.77 6.02
N VAL A 42 9.85 -4.96 5.45
CA VAL A 42 8.56 -5.65 5.40
C VAL A 42 8.50 -6.57 6.61
N GLU A 43 7.99 -6.05 7.72
CA GLU A 43 7.59 -6.87 8.87
C GLU A 43 6.22 -7.47 8.54
N PRO A 44 6.10 -8.77 8.19
CA PRO A 44 4.80 -9.39 8.08
C PRO A 44 4.18 -9.34 9.48
N GLY A 45 3.14 -8.52 9.65
CA GLY A 45 2.46 -8.40 10.93
C GLY A 45 2.08 -9.80 11.44
N GLU A 46 2.32 -10.06 12.72
CA GLU A 46 1.84 -11.29 13.34
C GLU A 46 0.34 -11.36 13.12
N VAL A 47 -0.11 -12.38 12.38
CA VAL A 47 -1.52 -12.71 12.31
C VAL A 47 -1.89 -13.25 13.68
N THR A 48 -2.31 -12.37 14.59
CA THR A 48 -2.76 -12.67 15.95
C THR A 48 -4.12 -13.38 15.98
N GLY A 49 -4.50 -14.08 14.91
CA GLY A 49 -5.71 -14.87 14.85
C GLY A 49 -5.46 -16.24 15.43
N ASN A 50 -6.19 -16.63 16.47
CA ASN A 50 -6.21 -18.01 16.94
C ASN A 50 -6.82 -18.89 15.82
N PRO A 51 -6.04 -19.78 15.19
CA PRO A 51 -6.52 -20.57 14.05
C PRO A 51 -7.56 -21.63 14.44
N SER A 52 -7.86 -21.75 15.75
CA SER A 52 -8.88 -22.66 16.29
C SER A 52 -10.23 -22.00 16.53
N LEU A 53 -10.38 -20.70 16.31
CA LEU A 53 -11.68 -20.01 16.45
C LEU A 53 -12.58 -20.40 15.29
N GLN A 54 -13.71 -21.03 15.60
CA GLN A 54 -14.78 -21.28 14.63
C GLN A 54 -15.71 -20.07 14.61
N GLU A 55 -16.35 -19.80 13.47
CA GLU A 55 -17.27 -18.67 13.28
C GLU A 55 -18.41 -18.64 14.33
N SER A 56 -18.74 -19.81 14.89
CA SER A 56 -19.71 -20.00 15.98
C SER A 56 -19.26 -19.49 17.34
N ASP A 57 -17.96 -19.31 17.57
CA ASP A 57 -17.41 -18.82 18.84
C ASP A 57 -17.37 -17.28 18.92
N LEU A 58 -17.66 -16.61 17.79
CA LEU A 58 -17.66 -15.14 17.67
C LEU A 58 -19.04 -14.52 17.94
N ILE A 59 -20.07 -15.35 18.15
CA ILE A 59 -21.46 -14.89 18.32
C ILE A 59 -21.98 -15.45 19.65
N GLU A 60 -21.96 -14.64 20.71
CA GLU A 60 -22.77 -14.92 21.90
C GLU A 60 -24.25 -14.69 21.55
N PRO A 61 -25.11 -15.72 21.59
CA PRO A 61 -26.53 -15.60 21.20
C PRO A 61 -27.38 -14.74 22.15
N ALA A 62 -26.77 -14.07 23.13
CA ALA A 62 -27.44 -13.24 24.11
C ALA A 62 -27.36 -11.72 23.82
N GLU A 63 -26.51 -11.27 22.87
CA GLU A 63 -26.39 -9.85 22.51
C GLU A 63 -27.07 -9.49 21.19
N THR A 64 -28.08 -10.25 20.75
CA THR A 64 -29.07 -9.68 19.83
C THR A 64 -30.05 -8.83 20.64
N VAL A 65 -29.56 -7.72 21.17
CA VAL A 65 -30.46 -6.57 21.35
C VAL A 65 -30.68 -6.07 19.94
N ASP A 66 -31.86 -6.37 19.39
CA ASP A 66 -32.41 -5.65 18.26
C ASP A 66 -32.65 -4.21 18.75
N GLU A 67 -31.58 -3.44 18.91
CA GLU A 67 -31.68 -1.99 18.91
C GLU A 67 -32.16 -1.65 17.51
N THR A 68 -33.47 -1.49 17.40
CA THR A 68 -34.08 -0.86 16.25
C THR A 68 -33.32 0.43 16.03
N ASP A 69 -32.62 0.53 14.90
CA ASP A 69 -31.89 1.70 14.43
C ASP A 69 -32.88 2.87 14.41
N SER A 70 -33.00 3.53 15.56
CA SER A 70 -34.15 4.35 15.86
C SER A 70 -33.97 5.63 15.06
N THR A 71 -34.97 5.94 14.26
CA THR A 71 -35.08 7.17 13.47
C THR A 71 -34.82 8.45 14.27
N GLU A 72 -34.89 8.37 15.60
CA GLU A 72 -34.58 9.43 16.55
C GLU A 72 -33.07 9.68 16.68
N ALA A 73 -32.24 8.64 16.82
CA ALA A 73 -30.78 8.75 16.83
C ALA A 73 -30.22 9.27 15.50
N MET A 74 -30.86 8.90 14.37
CA MET A 74 -30.53 9.44 13.04
C MET A 74 -30.95 10.91 12.86
N GLY A 75 -31.99 11.36 13.56
CA GLY A 75 -32.46 12.74 13.54
C GLY A 75 -31.50 13.70 14.25
N GLU A 76 -30.87 13.24 15.33
CA GLU A 76 -29.89 14.02 16.10
C GLU A 76 -28.58 14.19 15.31
N ALA A 77 -28.04 13.12 14.71
CA ALA A 77 -26.84 13.19 13.87
C ALA A 77 -27.00 14.13 12.66
N LYS A 78 -28.23 14.28 12.13
CA LYS A 78 -28.54 15.17 11.01
C LYS A 78 -28.60 16.64 11.42
N ASN A 79 -28.98 16.93 12.67
CA ASN A 79 -29.03 18.29 13.20
C ASN A 79 -27.62 18.82 13.52
N GLU A 80 -26.66 17.96 13.81
CA GLU A 80 -25.24 18.31 14.02
C GLU A 80 -24.47 18.55 12.72
N GLN A 81 -24.99 18.06 11.58
CA GLN A 81 -24.40 18.24 10.24
C GLN A 81 -24.87 19.51 9.52
N GLY A 82 -25.72 20.32 10.16
CA GLY A 82 -26.35 21.53 9.59
C GLY A 82 -25.39 22.68 9.30
N GLU A 83 -24.20 22.67 9.89
CA GLU A 83 -23.07 23.49 9.45
C GLU A 83 -22.02 22.55 8.86
N VAL A 84 -22.09 22.30 7.55
CA VAL A 84 -20.87 21.97 6.81
C VAL A 84 -20.04 23.25 6.81
N GLU A 85 -19.43 23.54 7.94
CA GLU A 85 -18.34 24.48 8.06
C GLU A 85 -17.39 24.12 6.92
N VAL A 86 -17.02 25.13 6.10
CA VAL A 86 -16.06 24.94 5.02
C VAL A 86 -14.85 24.31 5.67
N ILE A 87 -14.73 22.99 5.53
CA ILE A 87 -13.63 22.24 6.10
C ILE A 87 -12.43 22.88 5.42
N ASP A 88 -11.65 23.65 6.20
CA ASP A 88 -10.35 24.11 5.76
C ASP A 88 -9.61 22.82 5.48
N LEU A 89 -9.61 22.42 4.21
CA LEU A 89 -8.96 21.22 3.71
C LEU A 89 -7.50 21.48 4.01
N ARG A 90 -7.09 21.07 5.21
CA ARG A 90 -5.76 21.31 5.75
C ARG A 90 -4.81 20.54 4.86
N ASN A 91 -4.40 21.21 3.79
CA ASN A 91 -3.57 20.65 2.75
C ASN A 91 -2.14 20.79 3.25
N ASP A 92 -1.66 19.76 3.92
CA ASP A 92 -0.25 19.67 4.28
C ASP A 92 0.53 19.30 3.01
N PRO A 93 1.44 20.16 2.51
CA PRO A 93 2.20 19.88 1.28
C PRO A 93 3.09 18.63 1.38
N ASP A 94 3.37 18.16 2.61
CA ASP A 94 4.13 16.94 2.86
C ASP A 94 3.26 15.67 2.82
N VAL A 95 1.92 15.79 2.80
CA VAL A 95 1.00 14.64 2.78
C VAL A 95 0.25 14.59 1.46
N TYR A 96 0.50 13.54 0.68
CA TYR A 96 -0.15 13.34 -0.62
C TYR A 96 -1.21 12.25 -0.53
N ASN A 97 -2.48 12.62 -0.76
CA ASN A 97 -3.61 11.70 -0.71
C ASN A 97 -4.07 11.32 -2.13
N ILE A 98 -4.12 10.02 -2.41
CA ILE A 98 -4.63 9.46 -3.66
C ILE A 98 -5.85 8.62 -3.33
N LEU A 99 -6.98 8.91 -3.97
CA LEU A 99 -8.17 8.07 -3.88
C LEU A 99 -8.08 6.96 -4.94
N LEU A 100 -8.06 5.72 -4.47
CA LEU A 100 -8.09 4.51 -5.29
C LEU A 100 -9.53 3.99 -5.34
N ILE A 101 -10.08 3.84 -6.54
CA ILE A 101 -11.45 3.39 -6.78
C ILE A 101 -11.38 2.10 -7.62
N GLY A 102 -11.76 0.98 -7.02
CA GLY A 102 -11.94 -0.29 -7.72
C GLY A 102 -13.32 -0.33 -8.38
N SER A 103 -13.37 -0.62 -9.68
CA SER A 103 -14.61 -0.79 -10.44
C SER A 103 -14.66 -2.20 -11.02
N ASP A 104 -15.69 -2.97 -10.70
CA ASP A 104 -15.90 -4.33 -11.24
C ASP A 104 -16.55 -4.31 -12.64
N ARG A 105 -16.07 -3.44 -13.53
CA ARG A 105 -16.58 -3.34 -14.90
C ARG A 105 -15.47 -3.45 -15.94
N ARG A 106 -15.80 -4.13 -17.04
CA ARG A 106 -14.96 -4.21 -18.25
C ARG A 106 -15.66 -3.42 -19.36
N GLY A 107 -15.17 -2.21 -19.67
CA GLY A 107 -15.76 -1.36 -20.72
C GLY A 107 -15.39 0.13 -20.61
N THR A 108 -15.83 0.93 -21.59
CA THR A 108 -15.59 2.39 -21.70
C THR A 108 -16.68 3.27 -21.07
N GLU A 109 -17.64 2.69 -20.35
CA GLU A 109 -18.67 3.46 -19.65
C GLU A 109 -18.12 4.14 -18.39
N LEU A 110 -18.34 5.45 -18.28
CA LEU A 110 -17.78 6.29 -17.21
C LEU A 110 -18.45 6.10 -15.83
N ASN A 111 -19.63 5.48 -15.79
CA ASN A 111 -20.46 5.39 -14.58
C ASN A 111 -20.51 3.97 -14.01
N GLY A 112 -19.36 3.50 -13.51
CA GLY A 112 -19.18 2.19 -12.85
C GLY A 112 -19.74 2.13 -11.43
N ARG A 113 -20.11 0.92 -10.96
CA ARG A 113 -20.29 0.68 -9.52
C ARG A 113 -18.89 0.42 -8.94
N SER A 114 -18.51 1.20 -7.93
CA SER A 114 -17.30 0.92 -7.17
C SER A 114 -17.66 0.10 -5.94
N ASP A 115 -17.02 -1.06 -5.79
CA ASP A 115 -17.17 -1.90 -4.61
C ASP A 115 -16.00 -1.74 -3.61
N SER A 116 -14.91 -1.07 -4.04
CA SER A 116 -13.72 -0.83 -3.22
C SER A 116 -13.25 0.61 -3.35
N MET A 117 -13.21 1.34 -2.23
CA MET A 117 -12.65 2.70 -2.16
C MET A 117 -11.55 2.73 -1.10
N ILE A 118 -10.35 3.17 -1.46
CA ILE A 118 -9.22 3.25 -0.54
C ILE A 118 -8.54 4.62 -0.67
N ILE A 119 -8.30 5.29 0.44
CA ILE A 119 -7.43 6.48 0.49
C ILE A 119 -6.00 6.00 0.75
N PHE A 120 -5.12 6.29 -0.20
CA PHE A 120 -3.68 6.03 -0.11
C PHE A 120 -2.94 7.34 0.18
N SER A 121 -2.43 7.46 1.39
CA SER A 121 -1.77 8.67 1.89
C SER A 121 -0.27 8.44 2.05
N ILE A 122 0.53 9.27 1.37
CA ILE A 122 1.99 9.28 1.48
C ILE A 122 2.39 10.47 2.34
N ASN A 123 2.94 10.20 3.52
CA ASN A 123 3.48 11.24 4.39
C ASN A 123 5.00 11.37 4.20
N LYS A 124 5.45 12.42 3.52
CA LYS A 124 6.86 12.67 3.20
C LYS A 124 7.70 13.06 4.42
N ARG A 125 7.05 13.61 5.46
CA ARG A 125 7.68 14.03 6.73
C ARG A 125 8.01 12.83 7.61
N THR A 126 7.06 11.91 7.79
CA THR A 126 7.26 10.70 8.60
C THR A 126 7.80 9.52 7.82
N LYS A 127 7.85 9.62 6.48
CA LYS A 127 8.20 8.52 5.55
C LYS A 127 7.28 7.30 5.68
N LYS A 128 6.03 7.52 6.11
CA LYS A 128 5.03 6.47 6.26
C LYS A 128 3.98 6.54 5.16
N ILE A 129 3.42 5.37 4.88
CA ILE A 129 2.30 5.17 3.98
C ILE A 129 1.11 4.74 4.82
N HIS A 130 -0.04 5.36 4.61
CA HIS A 130 -1.30 4.98 5.23
C HIS A 130 -2.30 4.57 4.16
N LEU A 131 -3.02 3.48 4.41
CA LEU A 131 -4.08 2.96 3.56
C LEU A 131 -5.35 2.90 4.40
N VAL A 132 -6.38 3.65 4.00
CA VAL A 132 -7.67 3.69 4.69
C VAL A 132 -8.74 3.20 3.74
N SER A 133 -9.33 2.04 4.05
CA SER A 133 -10.46 1.49 3.28
C SER A 133 -11.76 2.15 3.72
N LEU A 134 -12.56 2.62 2.76
CA LEU A 134 -13.89 3.16 3.00
C LEU A 134 -14.94 2.11 2.62
N MET A 135 -15.86 1.84 3.54
CA MET A 135 -16.94 0.90 3.29
C MET A 135 -17.94 1.45 2.26
N ARG A 136 -18.43 0.60 1.36
CA ARG A 136 -19.44 0.97 0.34
C ARG A 136 -20.75 1.52 0.94
N ALA A 137 -21.08 1.10 2.16
CA ALA A 137 -22.33 1.45 2.84
C ALA A 137 -22.16 2.58 3.87
N LEU A 138 -21.09 3.37 3.79
CA LEU A 138 -20.91 4.52 4.69
C LEU A 138 -22.06 5.52 4.51
N TYR A 139 -22.79 5.81 5.59
CA TYR A 139 -23.82 6.85 5.58
C TYR A 139 -23.14 8.22 5.61
N VAL A 140 -23.16 8.92 4.48
CA VAL A 140 -22.53 10.23 4.31
C VAL A 140 -23.50 11.22 3.70
N ASN A 141 -23.34 12.49 4.08
CA ASN A 141 -23.98 13.58 3.37
C ASN A 141 -23.29 13.76 2.01
N ILE A 142 -24.04 13.60 0.91
CA ILE A 142 -23.51 13.78 -0.44
C ILE A 142 -23.87 15.19 -0.91
N PRO A 143 -22.89 16.09 -1.11
CA PRO A 143 -23.18 17.44 -1.58
C PRO A 143 -23.82 17.42 -2.97
N GLY A 144 -24.91 18.16 -3.14
CA GLY A 144 -25.64 18.28 -4.41
C GLY A 144 -26.64 17.16 -4.70
N ARG A 145 -26.95 16.30 -3.73
CA ARG A 145 -28.07 15.35 -3.77
C ARG A 145 -29.05 15.57 -2.63
#